data_AF-A0A7C5D323-F1
#
_entry.id   AF-A0A7C5D323-F1
#
_cell.length_a   1.000
_cell.length_b   1.000
_cell.length_c   1.000
_cell.angle_alpha   90.00
_cell.angle_beta   90.00
_cell.angle_gamma   90.00
#
_symmetry.space_group_name_H-M   'P 1'
#
loop_
_entity.id
_entity.type
_entity.pdbx_description
1 polymer ?
#
loop_
_entity_poly.entity_id
_entity_poly.type
_entity_poly.pdbx_seq_one_letter_code
_entity_poly.pdbx_strand_id
1 'polypeptide(L)'
;MSSKEEILQMEICECGEKSVEEAIDIFQNTSLPFKKAKKLVTECNKTCCRAALLKLHDMQQFGKYDYEEIEMLVEKRLERMKRLTEGD
;
A
#
# COMPACT_ATOMS: atom_id res chain seq x y z
N MET A 1 16.24 -5.37 -2.11
CA MET A 1 15.60 -6.54 -1.51
C MET A 1 15.77 -6.43 -0.02
N SER A 2 14.91 -5.62 0.59
CA SER A 2 14.70 -5.58 2.02
C SER A 2 14.18 -6.94 2.51
N SER A 3 14.37 -7.20 3.79
CA SER A 3 13.74 -8.33 4.47
C SER A 3 12.23 -8.17 4.51
N LYS A 4 11.51 -9.29 4.69
CA LYS A 4 10.04 -9.28 4.87
C LYS A 4 9.61 -8.32 5.99
N GLU A 5 10.33 -8.32 7.10
CA GLU A 5 10.01 -7.49 8.27
C GLU A 5 10.16 -6.00 7.95
N GLU A 6 11.21 -5.61 7.22
CA GLU A 6 11.38 -4.24 6.74
C GLU A 6 10.25 -3.83 5.80
N ILE A 7 9.86 -4.69 4.86
CA ILE A 7 8.78 -4.42 3.90
C ILE A 7 7.45 -4.23 4.61
N LEU A 8 7.16 -5.04 5.62
CA LEU A 8 5.94 -4.94 6.44
C LEU A 8 5.85 -3.59 7.18
N GLN A 9 6.98 -3.04 7.60
CA GLN A 9 7.04 -1.74 8.29
C GLN A 9 7.07 -0.54 7.34
N MET A 10 7.25 -0.75 6.03
CA MET A 10 7.23 0.36 5.07
C MET A 10 5.87 1.05 5.04
N GLU A 11 5.88 2.38 4.97
CA GLU A 11 4.66 3.16 4.82
C GLU A 11 4.07 2.98 3.40
N ILE A 12 2.89 2.37 3.31
CA ILE A 12 2.18 2.17 2.03
C ILE A 12 1.36 3.40 1.62
N CYS A 13 1.00 4.27 2.59
CA CYS A 13 0.24 5.49 2.33
C CYS A 13 0.49 6.58 3.37
N GLU A 14 0.88 7.76 2.90
CA GLU A 14 1.12 8.97 3.72
C GLU A 14 -0.17 9.64 4.20
N CYS A 15 -1.32 9.35 3.56
CA CYS A 15 -2.58 9.98 3.93
C CYS A 15 -3.20 9.35 5.18
N GLY A 16 -2.97 8.06 5.37
CA GLY A 16 -3.44 7.32 6.55
C GLY A 16 -2.30 6.90 7.48
N GLU A 17 -1.05 7.26 7.13
CA GLU A 17 0.18 6.90 7.84
C GLU A 17 0.23 5.39 8.18
N LYS A 18 -0.21 4.56 7.24
CA LYS A 18 -0.32 3.10 7.42
C LYS A 18 0.89 2.37 6.86
N SER A 19 1.33 1.36 7.59
CA SER A 19 2.31 0.39 7.11
C SER A 19 1.68 -0.63 6.15
N VAL A 20 2.54 -1.39 5.46
CA VAL A 20 2.12 -2.56 4.67
C VAL A 20 1.42 -3.57 5.55
N GLU A 21 1.95 -3.84 6.75
CA GLU A 21 1.36 -4.78 7.71
C GLU A 21 -0.06 -4.39 8.10
N GLU A 22 -0.29 -3.13 8.46
CA GLU A 22 -1.63 -2.65 8.82
C GLU A 22 -2.60 -2.74 7.65
N ALA A 23 -2.14 -2.44 6.42
CA ALA A 23 -2.97 -2.57 5.23
C ALA A 23 -3.33 -4.03 4.93
N ILE A 24 -2.39 -4.97 5.13
CA ILE A 24 -2.63 -6.41 5.03
C ILE A 24 -3.70 -6.82 6.04
N ASP A 25 -3.55 -6.44 7.30
CA ASP A 25 -4.46 -6.83 8.38
C ASP A 25 -5.87 -6.29 8.14
N ILE A 26 -6.00 -5.04 7.68
CA ILE A 26 -7.29 -4.46 7.28
C ILE A 26 -7.93 -5.24 6.13
N PHE A 27 -7.14 -5.62 5.11
CA PHE A 27 -7.65 -6.37 3.96
C PHE A 27 -8.00 -7.82 4.30
N GLN A 28 -7.30 -8.44 5.25
CA GLN A 28 -7.64 -9.78 5.74
C GLN A 28 -8.93 -9.79 6.57
N ASN A 29 -9.19 -8.72 7.30
CA ASN A 29 -10.35 -8.58 8.18
C ASN A 29 -11.57 -7.92 7.50
N THR A 30 -11.54 -7.70 6.18
CA THR A 30 -12.64 -7.07 5.44
C THR A 30 -13.02 -7.83 4.18
N SER A 31 -14.31 -7.86 3.89
CA SER A 31 -14.89 -8.36 2.62
C SER A 31 -15.40 -7.23 1.73
N LEU A 32 -15.06 -5.98 2.08
CA LEU A 32 -15.51 -4.81 1.36
C LEU A 32 -14.83 -4.70 -0.02
N PRO A 33 -15.53 -4.19 -1.05
CA PRO A 33 -14.89 -3.87 -2.33
C PRO A 33 -13.72 -2.90 -2.16
N PHE A 34 -12.70 -3.00 -3.01
CA PHE A 34 -11.46 -2.21 -2.95
C PHE A 34 -11.68 -0.72 -2.63
N LYS A 35 -12.68 -0.05 -3.24
CA LYS A 35 -12.93 1.38 -2.99
C LYS A 35 -13.24 1.68 -1.51
N LYS A 36 -13.96 0.79 -0.84
CA LYS A 36 -14.30 0.91 0.59
C LYS A 36 -13.14 0.42 1.46
N ALA A 37 -12.52 -0.71 1.11
CA ALA A 37 -11.35 -1.24 1.83
C ALA A 37 -10.19 -0.24 1.84
N LYS A 38 -9.87 0.38 0.69
CA LYS A 38 -8.89 1.47 0.57
C LYS A 38 -9.19 2.61 1.54
N LYS A 39 -10.47 2.98 1.70
CA LYS A 39 -10.85 4.08 2.58
C LYS A 39 -10.62 3.73 4.07
N LEU A 40 -10.71 2.46 4.44
CA LEU A 40 -10.33 2.00 5.78
C LEU A 40 -8.83 2.11 6.04
N VAL A 41 -8.00 1.88 5.02
CA VAL A 41 -6.53 2.01 5.13
C VAL A 41 -6.10 3.46 5.10
N THR A 42 -6.65 4.29 4.21
CA THR A 42 -6.04 5.59 3.87
C THR A 42 -6.81 6.80 4.37
N GLU A 43 -8.04 6.61 4.83
CA GLU A 43 -9.00 7.67 5.18
C GLU A 43 -9.18 8.76 4.10
N CYS A 44 -8.79 8.47 2.86
CA CYS A 44 -8.65 9.46 1.79
C CYS A 44 -9.22 8.99 0.45
N ASN A 45 -9.61 9.96 -0.38
CA ASN A 45 -10.10 9.72 -1.74
C ASN A 45 -9.02 9.93 -2.82
N LYS A 46 -7.78 10.26 -2.42
CA LYS A 46 -6.65 10.50 -3.35
C LYS A 46 -6.20 9.20 -4.03
N THR A 47 -5.54 9.34 -5.18
CA THR A 47 -5.02 8.22 -5.98
C THR A 47 -3.54 7.90 -5.70
N CYS A 48 -2.89 8.60 -4.78
CA CYS A 48 -1.46 8.49 -4.43
C CYS A 48 -0.99 7.05 -4.17
N CYS A 49 -1.77 6.28 -3.42
CA CYS A 49 -1.49 4.90 -3.01
C CYS A 49 -2.35 3.85 -3.73
N ARG A 50 -3.13 4.27 -4.76
CA ARG A 50 -4.13 3.38 -5.38
C ARG A 50 -3.50 2.13 -6.00
N ALA A 51 -2.37 2.25 -6.68
CA ALA A 51 -1.71 1.11 -7.33
C ALA A 51 -1.19 0.09 -6.31
N ALA A 52 -0.45 0.55 -5.29
CA ALA A 52 0.07 -0.30 -4.23
C ALA A 52 -1.04 -1.02 -3.47
N LEU A 53 -2.08 -0.29 -3.04
CA LEU A 53 -3.19 -0.88 -2.29
C LEU A 53 -4.07 -1.80 -3.12
N LEU A 54 -4.26 -1.51 -4.42
CA LEU A 54 -5.02 -2.39 -5.30
C LEU A 54 -4.32 -3.73 -5.44
N LYS A 55 -3.00 -3.71 -5.68
CA LYS A 55 -2.23 -4.93 -5.77
C LYS A 55 -2.25 -5.73 -4.46
N LEU A 56 -2.07 -5.06 -3.32
CA LEU A 56 -2.13 -5.69 -2.01
C LEU A 56 -3.51 -6.32 -1.73
N HIS A 57 -4.58 -5.65 -2.12
CA HIS A 57 -5.95 -6.17 -2.04
C HIS A 57 -6.15 -7.39 -2.95
N ASP A 58 -5.63 -7.36 -4.17
CA ASP A 58 -5.70 -8.51 -5.09
C ASP A 58 -4.90 -9.69 -4.54
N MET A 59 -3.68 -9.46 -4.05
CA MET A 59 -2.85 -10.48 -3.38
C MET A 59 -3.56 -11.14 -2.20
N GLN A 60 -4.32 -10.36 -1.41
CA GLN A 60 -5.15 -10.88 -0.33
C GLN A 60 -6.23 -11.84 -0.86
N GLN A 61 -6.90 -11.50 -1.97
CA GLN A 61 -7.91 -12.37 -2.58
C GLN A 61 -7.33 -13.70 -3.09
N PHE A 62 -6.09 -13.69 -3.58
CA PHE A 62 -5.40 -14.89 -4.06
C PHE A 62 -4.63 -15.65 -2.96
N GLY A 63 -4.52 -15.10 -1.74
CA GLY A 63 -3.86 -15.73 -0.60
C GLY A 63 -2.33 -15.82 -0.70
N LYS A 64 -1.69 -15.08 -1.61
CA LYS A 64 -0.23 -15.07 -1.79
C LYS A 64 0.28 -13.64 -1.86
N TYR A 65 1.10 -13.27 -0.89
CA TYR A 65 1.80 -11.98 -0.87
C TYR A 65 3.17 -12.12 -1.52
N ASP A 66 3.41 -11.32 -2.55
CA ASP A 66 4.72 -11.15 -3.17
C ASP A 66 5.36 -9.90 -2.56
N TYR A 67 6.26 -10.12 -1.59
CA TYR A 67 6.89 -9.03 -0.85
C TYR A 67 7.85 -8.21 -1.74
N GLU A 68 8.47 -8.83 -2.74
CA GLU A 68 9.33 -8.11 -3.70
C GLU A 68 8.49 -7.15 -4.55
N GLU A 69 7.32 -7.59 -5.03
CA GLU A 69 6.40 -6.71 -5.75
C GLU A 69 5.83 -5.60 -4.85
N ILE A 70 5.58 -5.89 -3.56
CA ILE A 70 5.14 -4.87 -2.61
C ILE A 70 6.22 -3.81 -2.39
N GLU A 71 7.48 -4.22 -2.15
CA GLU A 71 8.63 -3.32 -2.00
C GLU A 71 8.73 -2.37 -3.21
N MET A 72 8.74 -2.93 -4.42
CA MET A 72 8.82 -2.15 -5.67
C MET A 72 7.67 -1.14 -5.81
N LEU A 73 6.45 -1.50 -5.41
CA LEU A 73 5.29 -0.61 -5.51
C LEU A 73 5.37 0.55 -4.49
N VAL A 74 5.87 0.28 -3.29
CA VAL A 74 6.08 1.31 -2.27
C VAL A 74 7.20 2.25 -2.70
N GLU A 75 8.33 1.73 -3.17
CA GLU A 75 9.44 2.55 -3.69
C GLU A 75 9.00 3.42 -4.87
N LYS A 76 8.26 2.86 -5.83
CA LYS A 76 7.72 3.62 -6.97
C LYS A 76 6.78 4.74 -6.53
N ARG A 77 6.02 4.55 -5.45
CA ARG A 77 5.21 5.63 -4.85
C ARG A 77 6.12 6.72 -4.30
N LEU A 78 7.11 6.36 -3.50
CA LEU A 78 8.04 7.32 -2.87
C LEU A 78 8.80 8.13 -3.92
N GLU A 79 9.28 7.48 -4.97
CA GLU A 79 9.96 8.14 -6.09
C GLU A 79 9.03 9.12 -6.80
N ARG A 80 7.77 8.72 -7.06
CA ARG A 80 6.77 9.60 -7.65
C ARG A 80 6.52 10.85 -6.79
N MET A 81 6.46 10.68 -5.47
CA MET A 81 6.27 11.82 -4.55
C MET A 81 7.49 12.73 -4.53
N LYS A 82 8.69 12.17 -4.48
CA LYS A 82 9.94 12.92 -4.53
C LYS A 82 10.04 13.79 -5.80
N ARG A 83 9.67 13.23 -6.96
CA ARG A 83 9.63 13.97 -8.23
C ARG A 83 8.60 15.12 -8.23
N LEU A 84 7.51 14.99 -7.48
CA LEU A 84 6.52 16.06 -7.33
C LEU A 84 7.02 17.17 -6.42
N THR A 85 7.81 16.86 -5.38
CA THR A 85 8.37 17.85 -4.46
C THR A 85 9.63 18.55 -4.98
N GLU A 86 10.40 17.91 -5.87
CA GLU A 86 11.61 18.49 -6.49
C GLU A 86 11.30 19.28 -7.78
N GLY A 87 10.03 19.34 -8.19
CA GLY A 87 9.56 20.01 -9.40
C GLY A 87 8.94 21.39 -9.19
N ASP A 88 9.01 21.95 -7.97
CA ASP A 88 8.58 23.31 -7.60
C ASP A 88 9.78 24.24 -7.37
#